data_AF-A0A2G8KS08-F1
#
_entry.id   AF-A0A2G8KS08-F1
#
_cell.length_a   1.000
_cell.length_b   1.000
_cell.length_c   1.000
_cell.angle_alpha   90.00
_cell.angle_beta   90.00
_cell.angle_gamma   90.00
#
_symmetry.space_group_name_H-M   'P 1'
#
loop_
_entity.id
_entity.type
_entity.pdbx_description
1 polymer ?
#
loop_
_entity_poly.entity_id
_entity_poly.type
_entity_poly.pdbx_seq_one_letter_code
_entity_poly.pdbx_strand_id
1 'polypeptide(L)'
;MDLEYRGVPCWRTKASCDVKLIDDASMRMRKTSRLPWQCRLFRPDSEDSQEPRCGIDGPNDESLIYLPHHEYIFNENAGTVEIEVIRQGSDLSHTSMVWCAPKPLNPPSANPGEDFVPSASQLTFRPQQTVEVCRITIVDDTASPRMEGNETFLVYLSSAMGSALSAPHEAS
;
A
#
# COMPACT_ATOMS: atom_id res chain seq x y z
N MET A 1 30.97 24.80 -34.75
CA MET A 1 31.54 23.55 -34.20
C MET A 1 30.58 22.46 -34.55
N ASP A 2 30.85 21.84 -35.69
CA ASP A 2 30.00 20.91 -36.43
C ASP A 2 29.84 19.60 -35.67
N LEU A 3 28.60 19.26 -35.34
CA LEU A 3 28.23 17.93 -34.83
C LEU A 3 27.88 17.05 -36.04
N GLU A 4 28.83 16.21 -36.42
CA GLU A 4 28.67 15.19 -37.45
C GLU A 4 27.70 14.11 -36.94
N TYR A 5 26.46 14.13 -37.42
CA TYR A 5 25.47 13.10 -37.14
C TYR A 5 25.78 11.86 -37.99
N ARG A 6 26.44 10.86 -37.39
CA ARG A 6 26.53 9.52 -37.98
C ARG A 6 25.17 8.84 -37.87
N GLY A 7 24.37 8.97 -38.93
CA GLY A 7 23.10 8.26 -39.08
C GLY A 7 23.32 6.74 -39.00
N VAL A 8 22.64 6.09 -38.07
CA VAL A 8 22.61 4.62 -37.96
C VAL A 8 21.74 4.05 -39.09
N PRO A 9 22.25 3.12 -39.92
CA PRO A 9 21.48 2.53 -41.01
C PRO A 9 20.36 1.60 -40.52
N CYS A 10 19.29 1.51 -41.34
CA CYS A 10 17.93 0.98 -41.10
C CYS A 10 17.80 -0.51 -40.69
N TRP A 11 18.87 -1.19 -40.28
CA TRP A 11 18.82 -2.61 -39.87
C TRP A 11 19.23 -2.85 -38.42
N ARG A 12 19.46 -1.79 -37.62
CA ARG A 12 19.58 -1.91 -36.15
C ARG A 12 18.25 -1.60 -35.48
N THR A 13 17.70 -2.58 -34.77
CA THR A 13 16.45 -2.46 -33.99
C THR A 13 16.63 -1.87 -32.58
N LYS A 14 17.84 -1.39 -32.24
CA LYS A 14 18.10 -0.69 -30.98
C LYS A 14 19.02 0.51 -31.20
N ALA A 15 18.47 1.70 -30.97
CA ALA A 15 19.22 2.93 -30.72
C ALA A 15 19.18 3.19 -29.21
N SER A 16 20.34 3.40 -28.60
CA SER A 16 20.44 3.80 -27.19
C SER A 16 20.76 5.29 -27.17
N CYS A 17 19.86 6.08 -26.61
CA CYS A 17 20.08 7.49 -26.31
C CYS A 17 20.26 7.62 -24.80
N ASP A 18 21.47 8.00 -24.36
CA ASP A 18 21.72 8.33 -22.97
C ASP A 18 21.10 9.70 -22.67
N VAL A 19 19.93 9.70 -22.04
CA VAL A 19 19.29 10.91 -21.52
C VAL A 19 19.81 11.16 -20.11
N LYS A 20 20.56 12.24 -19.92
CA LYS A 20 21.02 12.69 -18.61
C LYS A 20 19.83 13.35 -17.88
N LEU A 21 19.26 12.64 -16.92
CA LEU A 21 18.23 13.18 -16.03
C LEU A 21 18.84 14.29 -15.18
N ILE A 22 18.27 15.50 -15.27
CA ILE A 22 18.53 16.58 -14.32
C ILE A 22 17.44 16.45 -13.27
N ASP A 23 17.80 15.99 -12.08
CA ASP A 23 16.91 15.94 -10.92
C ASP A 23 16.82 17.33 -10.28
N ASP A 24 15.70 18.01 -10.44
CA ASP A 24 15.36 19.20 -9.68
C ASP A 24 14.16 18.93 -8.77
N ALA A 25 14.45 18.70 -7.48
CA ALA A 25 13.55 18.35 -6.39
C ALA A 25 12.54 19.46 -6.00
N SER A 26 11.88 20.10 -6.98
CA SER A 26 10.84 21.10 -6.73
C SER A 26 9.52 20.75 -7.42
N MET A 27 8.53 20.44 -6.57
CA MET A 27 7.14 20.13 -6.93
C MET A 27 6.56 21.25 -7.80
N ARG A 28 6.37 21.00 -9.10
CA ARG A 28 5.73 21.94 -10.03
C ARG A 28 4.55 21.28 -10.73
N MET A 29 3.38 21.90 -10.55
CA MET A 29 2.09 21.52 -11.13
C MET A 29 2.17 21.29 -12.64
N ARG A 30 1.39 20.31 -13.12
CA ARG A 30 1.20 19.93 -14.53
C ARG A 30 1.35 21.12 -15.48
N LYS A 31 2.35 21.06 -16.36
CA LYS A 31 2.44 21.93 -17.53
C LYS A 31 2.45 21.09 -18.79
N THR A 32 1.28 20.88 -19.38
CA THR A 32 1.17 20.28 -20.71
C THR A 32 1.84 21.23 -21.71
N SER A 33 2.93 20.78 -22.33
CA SER A 33 3.59 21.51 -23.41
C SER A 33 3.38 20.72 -24.71
N ARG A 34 2.67 21.31 -25.67
CA ARG A 34 2.51 20.76 -27.02
C ARG A 34 3.83 20.91 -27.77
N LEU A 35 4.41 19.80 -28.22
CA LEU A 35 5.46 19.83 -29.23
C LEU A 35 4.82 19.95 -30.62
N PRO A 36 5.21 20.91 -31.48
CA PRO A 36 4.77 20.93 -32.87
C PRO A 36 5.58 19.90 -33.66
N TRP A 37 4.99 18.74 -33.96
CA TRP A 37 5.58 17.80 -34.92
C TRP A 37 5.06 18.12 -36.32
N GLN A 38 5.89 18.75 -37.15
CA GLN A 38 5.75 18.64 -38.60
C GLN A 38 6.57 17.43 -39.09
N CYS A 39 5.96 16.24 -39.03
CA CYS A 39 6.36 15.13 -39.88
C CYS A 39 5.33 15.05 -41.02
N ARG A 40 5.62 15.74 -42.13
CA ARG A 40 4.82 15.66 -43.34
C ARG A 40 5.29 14.43 -44.13
N LEU A 41 4.34 13.53 -44.39
CA LEU A 41 4.28 12.45 -45.38
C LEU A 41 4.03 11.06 -44.77
N PHE A 42 2.78 10.82 -44.41
CA PHE A 42 2.17 9.49 -44.49
C PHE A 42 0.78 9.65 -45.13
N ARG A 43 0.51 8.93 -46.23
CA ARG A 43 -0.86 8.75 -46.73
C ARG A 43 -1.51 7.63 -45.92
N PRO A 44 -2.77 7.78 -45.47
CA PRO A 44 -3.43 6.79 -44.64
C PRO A 44 -4.09 5.75 -45.52
N ASP A 45 -3.72 4.49 -45.33
CA ASP A 45 -4.57 3.35 -45.72
C ASP A 45 -4.22 2.16 -44.82
N SER A 46 -4.78 2.16 -43.62
CA SER A 46 -5.19 0.95 -42.90
C SER A 46 -5.72 1.34 -41.53
N GLU A 47 -6.95 0.90 -41.34
CA GLU A 47 -7.76 0.98 -40.15
C GLU A 47 -7.22 -0.03 -39.12
N ASP A 48 -6.15 0.33 -38.40
CA ASP A 48 -5.83 -0.32 -37.13
C ASP A 48 -5.18 0.70 -36.20
N SER A 49 -6.03 1.29 -35.35
CA SER A 49 -5.62 2.25 -34.33
C SER A 49 -5.00 1.52 -33.15
N GLN A 50 -3.82 0.94 -33.36
CA GLN A 50 -2.93 0.56 -32.27
C GLN A 50 -1.69 1.43 -32.31
N GLU A 51 -1.86 2.67 -31.83
CA GLU A 51 -0.73 3.47 -31.38
C GLU A 51 0.06 2.62 -30.37
N PRO A 52 1.39 2.46 -30.51
CA PRO A 52 2.21 1.93 -29.44
C PRO A 52 2.17 2.95 -28.29
N ARG A 53 1.19 2.81 -27.43
CA ARG A 53 1.11 3.51 -26.16
C ARG A 53 2.16 2.87 -25.26
N CYS A 54 3.36 3.44 -25.28
CA CYS A 54 4.26 3.32 -24.14
C CYS A 54 3.60 4.12 -23.00
N GLY A 55 2.69 3.46 -22.28
CA GLY A 55 2.34 3.90 -20.95
C GLY A 55 3.61 3.85 -20.13
N ILE A 56 4.01 4.99 -19.57
CA ILE A 56 4.91 4.95 -18.43
C ILE A 56 4.04 4.41 -17.30
N ASP A 57 3.92 3.09 -17.19
CA ASP A 57 3.60 2.47 -15.92
C ASP A 57 4.83 2.70 -15.05
N GLY A 58 4.94 3.90 -14.47
CA GLY A 58 5.69 4.03 -13.23
C GLY A 58 5.05 3.01 -12.30
N PRO A 59 5.83 2.14 -11.64
CA PRO A 59 5.24 1.23 -10.68
C PRO A 59 4.38 2.06 -9.74
N ASN A 60 3.20 1.59 -9.39
CA ASN A 60 2.39 2.25 -8.38
C ASN A 60 3.24 2.24 -7.10
N ASP A 61 4.01 3.31 -6.87
CA ASP A 61 5.08 3.41 -5.86
C ASP A 61 4.53 3.46 -4.43
N GLU A 62 3.21 3.46 -4.26
CA GLU A 62 2.56 3.43 -2.97
C GLU A 62 2.41 1.98 -2.49
N SER A 63 3.05 1.65 -1.37
CA SER A 63 2.85 0.36 -0.72
C SER A 63 1.43 0.20 -0.19
N LEU A 64 1.01 -1.04 0.03
CA LEU A 64 -0.28 -1.43 0.61
C LEU A 64 -0.07 -1.99 2.01
N ILE A 65 -0.96 -1.68 2.93
CA ILE A 65 -1.02 -2.25 4.29
C ILE A 65 -2.36 -2.97 4.49
N TYR A 66 -2.32 -4.19 5.01
CA TYR A 66 -3.50 -5.04 5.23
C TYR A 66 -3.27 -6.11 6.32
N LEU A 67 -4.36 -6.73 6.78
CA LEU A 67 -4.34 -7.88 7.69
C LEU A 67 -4.24 -9.18 6.88
N PRO A 68 -3.38 -10.14 7.25
CA PRO A 68 -3.23 -11.39 6.49
C PRO A 68 -4.44 -12.33 6.58
N HIS A 69 -5.22 -12.22 7.66
CA HIS A 69 -6.42 -13.03 7.91
C HIS A 69 -7.63 -12.15 8.25
N HIS A 70 -8.83 -12.70 8.04
CA HIS A 70 -10.10 -12.06 8.36
C HIS A 70 -10.63 -12.45 9.75
N GLU A 71 -10.07 -13.51 10.35
CA GLU A 71 -10.50 -14.05 11.64
C GLU A 71 -9.27 -14.53 12.44
N TYR A 72 -9.27 -14.25 13.74
CA TYR A 72 -8.29 -14.72 14.71
C TYR A 72 -9.00 -15.31 15.93
N ILE A 73 -8.53 -16.47 16.40
CA ILE A 73 -9.11 -17.15 17.55
C ILE A 73 -8.04 -17.27 18.63
N PHE A 74 -8.35 -16.75 19.82
CA PHE A 74 -7.48 -16.77 20.98
C PHE A 74 -8.20 -17.36 22.18
N ASN A 75 -7.43 -17.83 23.17
CA ASN A 75 -7.99 -18.13 24.49
C ASN A 75 -8.07 -16.84 25.31
N GLU A 76 -9.09 -16.74 26.15
CA GLU A 76 -9.30 -15.63 27.09
C GLU A 76 -8.07 -15.42 28.01
N ASN A 77 -7.43 -16.52 28.41
CA ASN A 77 -6.21 -16.51 29.23
C ASN A 77 -4.92 -16.09 28.49
N ALA A 78 -4.99 -15.74 27.21
CA ALA A 78 -3.80 -15.33 26.44
C ALA A 78 -3.19 -14.02 26.97
N GLY A 79 -3.99 -13.19 27.63
CA GLY A 79 -3.57 -11.91 28.21
C GLY A 79 -3.26 -10.86 27.14
N THR A 80 -2.18 -11.02 26.37
CA THR A 80 -1.87 -10.13 25.23
C THR A 80 -1.70 -10.94 23.96
N VAL A 81 -2.49 -10.62 22.95
CA VAL A 81 -2.46 -11.25 21.64
C VAL A 81 -1.73 -10.38 20.64
N GLU A 82 -1.06 -11.04 19.70
CA GLU A 82 -0.25 -10.42 18.67
C GLU A 82 -0.89 -10.66 17.30
N ILE A 83 -1.25 -9.57 16.62
CA ILE A 83 -1.89 -9.58 15.31
C ILE A 83 -0.93 -8.98 14.30
N GLU A 84 -0.53 -9.77 13.31
CA GLU A 84 0.38 -9.33 12.27
C GLU A 84 -0.32 -8.39 11.29
N VAL A 85 0.41 -7.35 10.88
CA VAL A 85 0.00 -6.39 9.85
C VAL A 85 1.06 -6.39 8.77
N ILE A 86 0.63 -6.63 7.53
CA ILE A 86 1.52 -6.79 6.38
C ILE A 86 1.57 -5.50 5.57
N ARG A 87 2.78 -5.10 5.20
CA ARG A 87 3.08 -4.07 4.21
C ARG A 87 3.68 -4.72 2.97
N GLN A 88 3.09 -4.46 1.81
CA GLN A 88 3.51 -5.00 0.52
C GLN A 88 3.57 -3.90 -0.54
N GLY A 89 4.62 -3.87 -1.37
CA GLY A 89 4.74 -2.89 -2.45
C GLY A 89 6.08 -3.02 -3.17
N SER A 90 6.21 -2.34 -4.31
CA SER A 90 7.48 -2.25 -5.04
C SER A 90 8.48 -1.30 -4.39
N ASP A 91 8.00 -0.22 -3.76
CA ASP A 91 8.82 0.70 -2.98
C ASP A 91 8.53 0.58 -1.48
N LEU A 92 9.53 0.09 -0.76
CA LEU A 92 9.54 0.00 0.70
C LEU A 92 10.67 0.86 1.31
N SER A 93 11.27 1.75 0.53
CA SER A 93 12.41 2.57 0.97
C SER A 93 12.03 3.64 2.00
N HIS A 94 10.75 4.00 2.05
CA HIS A 94 10.21 5.00 2.97
C HIS A 94 9.56 4.38 4.20
N THR A 95 9.49 5.16 5.28
CA THR A 95 8.74 4.79 6.49
C THR A 95 7.24 4.97 6.25
N SER A 96 6.45 4.00 6.69
CA SER A 96 4.97 4.08 6.64
C SER A 96 4.39 3.87 8.02
N MET A 97 3.22 4.45 8.28
CA MET A 97 2.53 4.34 9.56
C MET A 97 1.07 3.95 9.34
N VAL A 98 0.49 3.23 10.30
CA VAL A 98 -0.93 2.88 10.32
C VAL A 98 -1.41 2.77 11.77
N TRP A 99 -2.67 3.10 12.02
CA TRP A 99 -3.30 2.89 13.33
C TRP A 99 -4.00 1.54 13.37
N CYS A 100 -3.79 0.79 14.44
CA CYS A 100 -4.51 -0.45 14.75
C CYS A 100 -5.25 -0.30 16.08
N ALA A 101 -6.51 -0.72 16.14
CA ALA A 101 -7.33 -0.68 17.34
C ALA A 101 -8.41 -1.79 17.34
N PRO A 102 -8.76 -2.35 18.51
CA PRO A 102 -9.99 -3.11 18.67
C PRO A 102 -11.22 -2.18 18.77
N LYS A 103 -12.37 -2.68 18.32
CA LYS A 103 -13.70 -2.07 18.49
C LYS A 103 -14.74 -3.16 18.75
N PRO A 104 -15.80 -2.88 19.52
CA PRO A 104 -16.89 -3.83 19.71
C PRO A 104 -17.65 -4.07 18.38
N LEU A 105 -18.24 -5.25 18.26
CA LEU A 105 -19.18 -5.58 17.20
C LEU A 105 -20.53 -4.86 17.38
N ASN A 106 -21.33 -4.82 16.30
CA ASN A 106 -22.72 -4.37 16.32
C ASN A 106 -23.61 -5.46 15.69
N PRO A 107 -24.36 -6.27 16.48
CA PRO A 107 -24.54 -6.18 17.93
C PRO A 107 -23.28 -6.58 18.73
N PRO A 108 -23.07 -6.03 19.94
CA PRO A 108 -21.91 -6.35 20.77
C PRO A 108 -21.99 -7.78 21.30
N SER A 109 -20.88 -8.51 21.18
CA SER A 109 -20.67 -9.82 21.82
C SER A 109 -19.52 -9.80 22.81
N ALA A 110 -18.52 -8.95 22.61
CA ALA A 110 -17.47 -8.63 23.57
C ALA A 110 -17.57 -7.15 23.96
N ASN A 111 -17.51 -6.88 25.26
CA ASN A 111 -17.62 -5.61 25.94
C ASN A 111 -16.22 -5.00 26.20
N PRO A 112 -15.99 -3.77 25.74
CA PRO A 112 -14.71 -3.10 26.01
C PRO A 112 -14.55 -2.78 27.50
N GLY A 113 -13.42 -3.19 28.08
CA GLY A 113 -13.08 -3.04 29.49
C GLY A 113 -13.43 -4.25 30.36
N GLU A 114 -14.31 -5.13 29.87
CA GLU A 114 -14.63 -6.42 30.52
C GLU A 114 -13.89 -7.56 29.79
N ASP A 115 -13.93 -7.61 28.45
CA ASP A 115 -13.35 -8.74 27.68
C ASP A 115 -12.05 -8.38 26.94
N PHE A 116 -11.89 -7.09 26.60
CA PHE A 116 -10.65 -6.58 26.02
C PHE A 116 -10.39 -5.13 26.42
N VAL A 117 -9.13 -4.71 26.43
CA VAL A 117 -8.75 -3.33 26.76
C VAL A 117 -8.81 -2.46 25.51
N PRO A 118 -9.67 -1.41 25.47
CA PRO A 118 -9.67 -0.43 24.40
C PRO A 118 -8.29 0.22 24.28
N SER A 119 -7.69 0.11 23.11
CA SER A 119 -6.37 0.68 22.85
C SER A 119 -6.28 1.15 21.40
N ALA A 120 -5.38 2.08 21.12
CA ALA A 120 -5.07 2.49 19.76
C ALA A 120 -3.55 2.60 19.65
N SER A 121 -2.98 1.80 18.77
CA SER A 121 -1.54 1.69 18.59
C SER A 121 -1.15 2.15 17.19
N GLN A 122 -0.16 3.05 17.11
CA GLN A 122 0.43 3.44 15.84
C GLN A 122 1.56 2.46 15.50
N LEU A 123 1.39 1.70 14.43
CA LEU A 123 2.40 0.81 13.88
C LEU A 123 3.29 1.60 12.91
N THR A 124 4.60 1.46 13.03
CA THR A 124 5.58 2.16 12.21
C THR A 124 6.45 1.16 11.46
N PHE A 125 6.24 1.05 10.16
CA PHE A 125 7.06 0.24 9.26
C PHE A 125 8.32 1.02 8.90
N ARG A 126 9.48 0.55 9.36
CA ARG A 126 10.77 1.10 8.92
C ARG A 126 11.01 0.81 7.43
N PRO A 127 11.99 1.48 6.79
CA PRO A 127 12.42 1.13 5.45
C PRO A 127 12.71 -0.38 5.34
N GLN A 128 12.18 -1.01 4.28
CA GLN A 128 12.27 -2.44 3.97
C GLN A 128 11.56 -3.37 4.97
N GLN A 129 10.87 -2.84 5.98
CA GLN A 129 10.08 -3.64 6.91
C GLN A 129 8.70 -3.94 6.30
N THR A 130 8.35 -5.21 6.22
CA THR A 130 7.11 -5.71 5.62
C THR A 130 6.10 -6.23 6.64
N VAL A 131 6.50 -6.41 7.90
CA VAL A 131 5.63 -6.92 8.97
C VAL A 131 5.77 -6.04 10.21
N GLU A 132 4.64 -5.67 10.80
CA GLU A 132 4.55 -5.13 12.15
C GLU A 132 3.49 -5.88 12.95
N VAL A 133 3.54 -5.75 14.27
CA VAL A 133 2.64 -6.47 15.18
C VAL A 133 1.78 -5.48 15.96
N CYS A 134 0.47 -5.62 15.81
CA CYS A 134 -0.52 -4.98 16.67
C CYS A 134 -0.75 -5.83 17.91
N ARG A 135 -0.59 -5.25 19.10
CA ARG A 135 -0.83 -5.93 20.37
C ARG A 135 -2.16 -5.49 20.97
N ILE A 136 -2.97 -6.46 21.37
CA ILE A 136 -4.26 -6.23 22.00
C ILE A 136 -4.30 -7.02 23.29
N THR A 137 -4.79 -6.40 24.36
CA THR A 137 -4.93 -7.05 25.66
C THR A 137 -6.34 -7.61 25.81
N ILE A 138 -6.42 -8.93 26.02
CA ILE A 138 -7.63 -9.66 26.38
C ILE A 138 -7.69 -9.71 27.91
N VAL A 139 -8.87 -9.46 28.46
CA VAL A 139 -9.14 -9.49 29.90
C VAL A 139 -9.76 -10.84 30.21
N ASP A 140 -9.29 -11.46 31.30
CA ASP A 140 -9.75 -12.78 31.74
C ASP A 140 -10.60 -12.62 33.00
N ASP A 141 -11.80 -13.21 32.98
CA ASP A 141 -12.80 -13.14 34.04
C ASP A 141 -12.54 -14.13 35.19
N THR A 142 -11.29 -14.62 35.36
CA THR A 142 -10.85 -15.47 36.47
C THR A 142 -11.35 -15.09 37.86
N ALA A 143 -11.59 -13.79 38.13
CA ALA A 143 -12.10 -13.30 39.41
C ALA A 143 -13.61 -13.49 39.59
N SER A 144 -14.38 -13.68 38.52
CA SER A 144 -15.83 -13.87 38.52
C SER A 144 -16.25 -14.66 37.28
N PRO A 145 -15.96 -15.97 37.20
CA PRO A 145 -16.18 -16.76 36.00
C PRO A 145 -17.66 -16.81 35.65
N ARG A 146 -18.03 -16.11 34.58
CA ARG A 146 -19.34 -16.18 33.96
C ARG A 146 -19.28 -17.13 32.78
N MET A 147 -20.39 -17.79 32.47
CA MET A 147 -20.51 -18.54 31.22
C MET A 147 -21.03 -17.58 30.15
N GLU A 148 -20.12 -16.90 29.46
CA GLU A 148 -20.45 -15.90 28.43
C GLU A 148 -20.37 -16.48 27.01
N GLY A 149 -19.75 -17.66 26.84
CA GLY A 149 -19.69 -18.36 25.57
C GLY A 149 -18.55 -17.83 24.69
N ASN A 150 -18.69 -17.94 23.37
CA ASN A 150 -17.71 -17.40 22.44
C ASN A 150 -18.05 -15.93 22.17
N GLU A 151 -17.09 -15.06 22.45
CA GLU A 151 -17.22 -13.63 22.23
C GLU A 151 -16.37 -13.16 21.05
N THR A 152 -16.75 -12.03 20.45
CA THR A 152 -16.07 -11.52 19.26
C THR A 152 -16.06 -10.00 19.28
N PHE A 153 -14.92 -9.41 18.93
CA PHE A 153 -14.73 -8.00 18.65
C PHE A 153 -14.05 -7.84 17.29
N LEU A 154 -13.95 -6.62 16.77
CA LEU A 154 -13.25 -6.35 15.52
C LEU A 154 -11.93 -5.65 15.78
N VAL A 155 -10.92 -5.99 15.00
CA VAL A 155 -9.66 -5.26 14.89
C VAL A 155 -9.66 -4.55 13.55
N TYR A 156 -9.36 -3.26 13.55
CA TYR A 156 -9.36 -2.46 12.33
C TYR A 156 -8.11 -1.62 12.18
N LEU A 157 -7.70 -1.45 10.92
CA LEU A 157 -6.62 -0.57 10.50
C LEU A 157 -7.20 0.75 9.99
N SER A 158 -6.59 1.87 10.37
CA SER A 158 -7.04 3.20 9.98
C SER A 158 -5.89 4.18 9.78
N SER A 159 -6.19 5.30 9.12
CA SER A 159 -5.28 6.46 9.02
C SER A 159 -3.85 6.10 8.58
N ALA A 160 -3.72 5.29 7.52
CA ALA A 160 -2.41 4.97 6.97
C ALA A 160 -1.74 6.21 6.35
N MET A 161 -0.43 6.33 6.55
CA MET A 161 0.42 7.39 6.03
C MET A 161 1.64 6.79 5.35
N GLY A 162 1.98 7.29 4.16
CA GLY A 162 3.09 6.77 3.35
C GLY A 162 2.81 5.35 2.80
N SER A 163 1.54 4.95 2.77
CA SER A 163 1.04 3.68 2.25
C SER A 163 -0.49 3.79 2.15
N ALA A 164 -1.10 3.08 1.20
CA ALA A 164 -2.55 2.92 1.14
C ALA A 164 -3.02 1.72 1.98
N LEU A 165 -4.24 1.79 2.52
CA LEU A 165 -4.91 0.64 3.14
C LEU A 165 -5.51 -0.26 2.06
N SER A 166 -5.27 -1.56 2.17
CA SER A 166 -5.88 -2.59 1.33
C SER A 166 -6.76 -3.52 2.16
N ALA A 167 -7.73 -4.16 1.52
CA ALA A 167 -8.53 -5.19 2.17
C ALA A 167 -7.70 -6.49 2.36
N PRO A 168 -7.95 -7.24 3.45
CA PRO A 168 -8.80 -6.86 4.57
C PRO A 168 -8.08 -5.86 5.49
N HIS A 169 -8.75 -4.78 5.86
CA HIS A 169 -8.27 -3.82 6.86
C HIS A 169 -9.07 -3.94 8.16
N GLU A 170 -9.95 -4.95 8.24
CA GLU A 170 -10.72 -5.32 9.42
C GLU A 170 -10.70 -6.85 9.54
N ALA A 171 -10.62 -7.36 10.77
CA ALA A 171 -10.70 -8.78 11.09
C ALA A 171 -11.45 -8.98 12.41
N SER A 172 -12.08 -10.15 12.58
CA SER A 172 -12.73 -10.56 13.82
C SER A 172 -11.83 -11.42 14.71
#